data_AF-A0AAD7JB28-F1
#
_entry.id   AF-A0AAD7JB28-F1
#
_cell.length_a   1.000
_cell.length_b   1.000
_cell.length_c   1.000
_cell.angle_alpha   90.00
_cell.angle_beta   90.00
_cell.angle_gamma   90.00
#
_symmetry.space_group_name_H-M   'P 1'
#
loop_
_entity.id
_entity.type
_entity.pdbx_description
1 polymer ?
#
loop_
_entity_poly.entity_id
_entity_poly.type
_entity_poly.pdbx_seq_one_letter_code
_entity_poly.pdbx_strand_id
1 'polypeptide(L)'
;EDTKLELAEMLNRLQRHTKCTPSYCQRKKKDTGDVFCRFGFPKENREETKFAKEPGRDFAELHTRRNDPILNSFNPALILSWRANIDFRPVINREA
;
A
#
# COMPACT_ATOMS: atom_id res chain seq x y z
N GLU A 1 25.25 1.43 2.39
CA GLU A 1 24.75 0.56 1.29
C GLU A 1 23.78 -0.51 1.79
N ASP A 2 24.03 -1.10 2.96
CA ASP A 2 23.22 -2.15 3.58
C ASP A 2 21.71 -1.84 3.65
N THR A 3 21.32 -0.65 4.14
CA THR A 3 19.91 -0.29 4.36
C THR A 3 19.04 -0.27 3.09
N LYS A 4 19.62 -0.05 1.90
CA LYS A 4 18.85 -0.08 0.64
C LYS A 4 18.52 -1.51 0.22
N LEU A 5 19.47 -2.43 0.42
CA LEU A 5 19.27 -3.85 0.16
C LEU A 5 18.23 -4.41 1.15
N GLU A 6 18.41 -4.13 2.44
CA GLU A 6 17.45 -4.52 3.47
C GLU A 6 16.04 -4.00 3.17
N LEU A 7 15.91 -2.72 2.79
CA LEU A 7 14.62 -2.14 2.40
C LEU A 7 14.02 -2.91 1.22
N ALA A 8 14.80 -3.21 0.18
CA ALA A 8 14.33 -3.96 -0.97
C ALA A 8 13.85 -5.37 -0.58
N GLU A 9 14.58 -6.06 0.28
CA GLU A 9 14.18 -7.37 0.82
C GLU A 9 12.86 -7.30 1.59
N MET A 10 12.72 -6.31 2.48
CA MET A 10 11.48 -6.10 3.24
C MET A 10 10.29 -5.78 2.34
N LEU A 11 10.48 -4.92 1.33
CA LEU A 11 9.45 -4.57 0.36
C LEU A 11 9.01 -5.78 -0.48
N ASN A 12 9.97 -6.55 -0.97
CA ASN A 12 9.70 -7.75 -1.76
C ASN A 12 8.94 -8.81 -0.95
N ARG A 13 9.22 -8.93 0.34
CA ARG A 13 8.55 -9.87 1.24
C ARG A 13 7.17 -9.40 1.70
N LEU A 14 7.03 -8.12 2.05
CA LEU A 14 5.89 -7.63 2.83
C LEU A 14 4.96 -6.68 2.07
N GLN A 15 5.44 -5.99 1.03
CA GLN A 15 4.68 -4.96 0.33
C GLN A 15 4.31 -5.33 -1.11
N ARG A 16 4.74 -6.51 -1.59
CA ARG A 16 4.52 -6.93 -2.97
C ARG A 16 3.27 -7.78 -3.12
N HIS A 17 2.35 -7.35 -3.97
CA HIS A 17 1.12 -8.06 -4.28
C HIS A 17 1.34 -9.04 -5.44
N THR A 18 1.98 -10.18 -5.15
CA THR A 18 2.39 -11.15 -6.18
C THR A 18 1.25 -12.03 -6.69
N LYS A 19 0.24 -12.31 -5.87
CA LYS A 19 -0.88 -13.19 -6.23
C LYS A 19 -2.21 -12.66 -5.73
N CYS A 20 -3.17 -12.59 -6.64
CA CYS A 20 -4.58 -12.40 -6.32
C CYS A 20 -5.21 -13.74 -5.93
N THR A 21 -5.96 -13.79 -4.82
CA THR A 21 -6.72 -14.98 -4.41
C THR A 21 -8.16 -14.62 -4.03
N PRO A 22 -9.12 -15.56 -4.20
CA PRO A 22 -10.52 -15.38 -3.80
C PRO A 22 -10.71 -15.05 -2.31
N SER A 23 -9.88 -15.65 -1.44
CA SER A 23 -9.97 -15.47 0.01
C SER A 23 -9.41 -14.13 0.50
N TYR A 24 -8.63 -13.41 -0.32
CA TYR A 24 -7.88 -12.23 0.13
C TYR A 24 -8.31 -10.92 -0.54
N CYS A 25 -8.10 -10.82 -1.85
CA CYS A 25 -8.26 -9.57 -2.58
C CYS A 25 -9.26 -9.65 -3.74
N GLN A 26 -9.49 -10.83 -4.32
CA GLN A 26 -10.41 -10.94 -5.45
C GLN A 26 -11.85 -10.73 -4.98
N ARG A 27 -12.59 -9.91 -5.73
CA ARG A 27 -14.01 -9.65 -5.53
C ARG A 27 -14.70 -9.71 -6.88
N LYS A 28 -16.00 -10.03 -6.86
CA LYS A 28 -16.84 -10.09 -8.04
C LYS A 28 -17.73 -8.85 -8.10
N LYS A 29 -17.74 -8.13 -9.22
CA LYS A 29 -18.69 -7.05 -9.49
C LYS A 29 -20.10 -7.64 -9.57
N LYS A 30 -21.07 -7.04 -8.89
CA LYS A 30 -22.45 -7.56 -8.82
C LYS A 30 -23.20 -7.39 -10.14
N ASP A 31 -22.87 -6.32 -10.85
CA ASP A 31 -23.44 -5.85 -12.11
C ASP A 31 -22.90 -6.64 -13.31
N THR A 32 -21.58 -6.73 -13.46
CA THR A 32 -20.97 -7.39 -14.64
C THR A 32 -20.57 -8.85 -14.38
N GLY A 33 -20.41 -9.23 -13.11
CA GLY A 33 -19.83 -10.52 -12.75
C GLY A 33 -18.31 -10.60 -12.89
N ASP A 34 -17.63 -9.51 -13.25
CA ASP A 34 -16.17 -9.51 -13.41
C ASP A 34 -15.45 -9.68 -12.08
N VAL A 35 -14.35 -10.45 -12.10
CA VAL A 35 -13.46 -10.57 -10.95
C VAL A 35 -12.39 -9.49 -11.01
N PHE A 36 -12.23 -8.75 -9.92
CA PHE A 36 -11.24 -7.69 -9.79
C PHE A 36 -10.51 -7.75 -8.44
N CYS A 37 -9.33 -7.16 -8.36
CA CYS A 37 -8.62 -6.99 -7.09
C CYS A 37 -9.19 -5.78 -6.33
N ARG A 38 -9.76 -6.00 -5.14
CA ARG A 38 -10.33 -4.91 -4.31
C ARG A 38 -9.31 -3.86 -3.87
N PHE A 39 -8.02 -4.19 -3.92
CA PHE A 39 -6.92 -3.28 -3.61
C PHE A 39 -6.44 -2.49 -4.84
N GLY A 40 -7.01 -2.76 -6.02
CA GLY A 40 -6.67 -2.05 -7.26
C GLY A 40 -5.33 -2.46 -7.87
N PHE A 41 -4.87 -3.70 -7.66
CA PHE A 41 -3.68 -4.22 -8.35
C PHE A 41 -4.04 -4.88 -9.69
N PRO A 42 -3.18 -4.75 -10.72
CA PRO A 42 -1.96 -3.94 -10.75
C PRO A 42 -2.27 -2.45 -10.74
N LYS A 43 -1.49 -1.67 -9.99
CA LYS A 43 -1.66 -0.22 -9.92
C LYS A 43 -0.98 0.42 -11.11
N GLU A 44 -1.55 1.51 -11.60
CA GLU A 44 -0.96 2.31 -12.66
C GLU A 44 0.39 2.92 -12.25
N ASN A 45 1.36 2.87 -13.15
CA ASN A 45 2.65 3.55 -13.00
C ASN A 45 2.50 5.06 -13.25
N ARG A 46 3.26 5.85 -12.52
CA ARG A 46 3.16 7.33 -12.50
C ARG A 46 4.54 7.92 -12.31
N GLU A 47 4.90 8.92 -13.10
CA GLU A 47 6.20 9.60 -13.02
C GLU A 47 6.26 10.70 -11.95
N GLU A 48 5.10 11.17 -11.49
CA GLU A 48 5.01 12.29 -10.54
C GLU A 48 4.08 11.96 -9.37
N THR A 49 4.36 12.55 -8.22
CA THR A 49 3.49 12.50 -7.04
C THR A 49 2.46 13.62 -7.11
N LYS A 50 1.17 13.30 -7.00
CA LYS A 50 0.05 14.26 -7.11
C LYS A 50 -1.01 14.00 -6.05
N PHE A 51 -1.66 15.07 -5.58
CA PHE A 51 -2.93 14.96 -4.88
C PHE A 51 -4.05 14.97 -5.91
N ALA A 52 -4.91 13.95 -5.89
CA ALA A 52 -6.07 13.89 -6.78
C ALA A 52 -7.33 13.49 -6.01
N LYS A 53 -8.46 14.05 -6.39
CA LYS A 53 -9.78 13.61 -5.92
C LYS A 53 -10.41 12.80 -7.04
N GLU A 54 -10.38 11.48 -6.89
CA GLU A 54 -10.99 10.58 -7.87
C GLU A 54 -12.53 10.77 -7.89
N PRO A 55 -13.17 10.70 -9.07
CA PRO A 55 -14.62 10.74 -9.18
C PRO A 55 -15.26 9.66 -8.30
N GLY A 56 -16.18 10.06 -7.43
CA GLY A 56 -16.87 9.15 -6.50
C GLY A 56 -16.13 8.87 -5.18
N ARG A 57 -15.02 9.56 -4.89
CA ARG A 57 -14.43 9.61 -3.54
C ARG A 57 -14.69 10.95 -2.87
N ASP A 58 -15.03 10.91 -1.59
CA ASP A 58 -15.33 12.12 -0.81
C ASP A 58 -14.08 12.93 -0.47
N PHE A 59 -12.92 12.27 -0.40
CA PHE A 59 -11.64 12.86 -0.01
C PHE A 59 -10.59 12.77 -1.13
N ALA A 60 -9.65 13.71 -1.11
CA ALA A 60 -8.49 13.68 -1.99
C ALA A 60 -7.46 12.67 -1.47
N GLU A 61 -6.78 12.00 -2.40
CA GLU A 61 -5.76 11.01 -2.11
C GLU A 61 -4.40 11.46 -2.65
N LEU A 62 -3.35 11.13 -1.89
CA LEU A 62 -1.99 11.28 -2.36
C LEU A 62 -1.63 10.09 -3.24
N HIS A 63 -1.40 10.35 -4.52
CA HIS A 63 -0.86 9.38 -5.46
C HIS A 63 0.64 9.61 -5.61
N THR A 64 1.43 8.75 -4.98
CA THR A 64 2.89 8.78 -5.09
C THR A 64 3.35 8.34 -6.48
N ARG A 65 4.48 8.87 -6.94
CA ARG A 65 5.26 8.31 -8.06
C ARG A 65 5.40 6.79 -7.89
N ARG A 66 5.19 6.03 -8.97
CA ARG A 66 5.23 4.56 -8.98
C ARG A 66 5.84 4.04 -10.27
N ASN A 67 6.86 3.20 -10.14
CA ASN A 67 7.48 2.48 -11.25
C ASN A 67 7.24 0.96 -11.21
N ASP A 68 6.75 0.41 -10.09
CA ASP A 68 6.39 -0.99 -9.93
C ASP A 68 4.87 -1.12 -9.65
N PRO A 69 4.09 -1.70 -10.57
CA PRO A 69 2.63 -1.75 -10.47
C PRO A 69 2.12 -2.72 -9.39
N ILE A 70 2.95 -3.64 -8.92
CA ILE A 70 2.56 -4.64 -7.90
C ILE A 70 3.17 -4.35 -6.53
N LEU A 71 3.96 -3.27 -6.41
CA LEU A 71 4.45 -2.78 -5.13
C LEU A 71 3.46 -1.79 -4.53
N ASN A 72 3.16 -1.96 -3.25
CA ASN A 72 2.35 -1.00 -2.54
C ASN A 72 3.10 0.34 -2.35
N SER A 73 2.36 1.44 -2.16
CA SER A 73 2.99 2.69 -1.74
C SER A 73 3.55 2.52 -0.33
N PHE A 74 4.76 2.99 -0.08
CA PHE A 74 5.46 2.77 1.18
C PHE A 74 6.27 4.02 1.58
N ASN A 75 6.56 4.11 2.87
CA ASN A 75 7.54 5.06 3.40
C ASN A 75 8.78 4.26 3.88
N PRO A 76 9.98 4.53 3.35
CA PRO A 76 11.19 3.78 3.72
C PRO A 76 11.45 3.72 5.23
N ALA A 77 11.25 4.82 5.95
CA ALA A 77 11.48 4.88 7.39
C ALA A 77 10.51 3.99 8.16
N LEU A 78 9.22 3.99 7.77
CA LEU A 78 8.22 3.14 8.40
C LEU A 78 8.48 1.66 8.12
N ILE A 79 8.82 1.29 6.88
CA ILE A 79 9.13 -0.12 6.56
C ILE A 79 10.35 -0.60 7.35
N LEU A 80 11.43 0.17 7.40
CA LEU A 80 12.63 -0.21 8.15
C LEU A 80 12.38 -0.25 9.66
N SER A 81 11.47 0.59 10.17
CA SER A 81 11.10 0.60 11.59
C SER A 81 10.53 -0.73 12.06
N TRP A 82 9.89 -1.52 11.18
CA TRP A 82 9.33 -2.84 11.53
C TRP A 82 10.37 -3.88 11.97
N ARG A 83 11.66 -3.58 11.82
CA ARG A 83 12.74 -4.38 12.41
C ARG A 83 12.88 -4.15 13.92
N ALA A 84 12.51 -2.98 14.40
CA ALA A 84 12.48 -2.71 15.82
C ALA A 84 11.31 -3.47 16.45
N ASN A 85 11.45 -3.82 17.72
CA ASN A 85 10.32 -4.28 18.52
C ASN A 85 9.45 -3.05 18.84
N ILE A 86 8.52 -2.70 17.94
CA ILE A 86 7.65 -1.55 18.10
C ILE A 86 6.40 -1.98 18.85
N ASP A 87 6.30 -1.59 20.12
CA ASP A 87 5.04 -1.58 20.87
C ASP A 87 4.42 -0.18 20.78
N PHE A 88 3.22 -0.06 20.20
CA PHE A 88 2.47 1.19 20.17
C PHE A 88 1.44 1.18 21.30
N ARG A 89 1.59 2.10 22.27
CA ARG A 89 0.55 2.35 23.27
C ARG A 89 -0.21 3.62 22.91
N PRO A 90 -1.49 3.56 22.54
CA PRO A 90 -2.26 4.77 22.31
C PRO A 90 -2.38 5.55 23.61
N VAL A 91 -2.14 6.86 23.54
CA VAL A 91 -2.43 7.76 24.65
C VAL A 91 -3.94 7.96 24.70
N ILE A 92 -4.59 7.26 25.63
CA ILE A 92 -6.05 7.27 25.83
C ILE A 92 -6.50 8.24 26.93
N ASN A 93 -5.56 8.86 27.65
CA ASN A 93 -5.86 9.89 28.64
C ASN A 93 -5.45 11.26 28.09
N ARG A 94 -6.36 12.23 28.21
CA ARG A 94 -6.14 13.64 27.83
C ARG A 94 -5.15 14.37 28.76
N GLU A 95 -4.87 13.80 29.92
CA GLU A 95 -4.00 14.37 30.97
C GLU A 95 -2.57 13.79 31.00
N ALA A 96 -2.23 12.89 30.05
CA ALA A 96 -0.89 12.30 29.95
C ALA A 96 0.14 13.27 29.33
#